data_AF-P60273-F1
#
_entry.id   AF-P60273-F1
#
_cell.length_a   1.000
_cell.length_b   1.000
_cell.length_c   1.000
_cell.angle_alpha   90.00
_cell.angle_beta   90.00
_cell.angle_gamma   90.00
#
_symmetry.space_group_name_H-M   'P 1'
#
loop_
_entity.id
_entity.type
_entity.pdbx_description
1 polymer ?
#
loop_
_entity_poly.entity_id
_entity_poly.type
_entity_poly.pdbx_seq_one_letter_code
_entity_poly.pdbx_strand_id
1 'polypeptide(L)' 'YCQKWMWTCDEERKCCEGLVCRLWCKRIINM' A
#
# COMPACT_ATOMS: atom_id res chain seq x y z
N TYR A 1 -0.85 10.89 -6.76
CA TYR A 1 -0.82 10.75 -5.29
C TYR A 1 -0.87 9.25 -4.97
N CYS A 2 -0.15 8.80 -3.94
CA CYS A 2 -0.14 7.38 -3.56
C CYS A 2 -0.27 7.25 -2.04
N GLN A 3 -0.80 6.12 -1.58
CA GLN A 3 -1.01 5.84 -0.17
C GLN A 3 0.30 5.46 0.51
N LYS A 4 0.61 6.12 1.64
CA LYS A 4 1.82 5.87 2.42
C LYS A 4 1.66 4.66 3.33
N TRP A 5 2.76 4.21 3.94
CA TRP A 5 2.74 3.11 4.88
C TRP A 5 1.70 3.33 5.99
N MET A 6 0.91 2.28 6.26
CA MET A 6 -0.23 2.27 7.19
C MET A 6 -1.41 3.17 6.83
N TRP A 7 -1.49 3.67 5.60
CA TRP A 7 -2.72 4.30 5.10
C TRP A 7 -3.63 3.27 4.46
N THR A 8 -4.95 3.53 4.53
CA THR A 8 -5.97 2.71 3.87
C THR A 8 -5.77 2.74 2.36
N CYS A 9 -5.97 1.61 1.71
CA CYS A 9 -5.80 1.47 0.28
C CYS A 9 -6.91 0.60 -0.33
N ASP A 10 -7.18 0.85 -1.60
CA ASP A 10 -8.20 0.22 -2.41
C ASP A 10 -7.82 0.36 -3.89
N GLU A 11 -8.69 -0.07 -4.81
CA GLU A 11 -8.39 -0.05 -6.26
C GLU A 11 -8.16 1.35 -6.82
N GLU A 12 -8.79 2.38 -6.25
CA GLU A 12 -8.58 3.78 -6.62
C GLU A 12 -7.37 4.37 -5.87
N ARG A 13 -7.18 3.99 -4.60
CA ARG A 13 -6.16 4.51 -3.70
C ARG A 13 -4.97 3.55 -3.56
N LYS A 14 -4.17 3.49 -4.63
CA LYS A 14 -2.98 2.62 -4.69
C LYS A 14 -1.87 3.08 -3.75
N CYS A 15 -1.15 2.11 -3.20
CA CYS A 15 0.04 2.34 -2.37
C CYS A 15 1.21 2.90 -3.20
N CYS A 16 2.10 3.63 -2.53
CA CYS A 16 3.37 4.03 -3.14
C CYS A 16 4.27 2.81 -3.44
N GLU A 17 5.30 3.01 -4.27
CA GLU A 17 6.26 1.96 -4.61
C GLU A 17 6.87 1.29 -3.36
N GLY A 18 7.08 -0.03 -3.43
CA GLY A 18 7.58 -0.84 -2.31
C GLY A 18 6.54 -1.22 -1.25
N LEU A 19 5.28 -0.79 -1.43
CA LEU A 19 4.16 -1.15 -0.56
C LEU A 19 3.11 -1.98 -1.32
N VAL A 20 2.51 -2.94 -0.62
CA VAL A 20 1.36 -3.73 -1.09
C VAL A 20 0.11 -3.35 -0.30
N CYS A 21 -1.02 -3.32 -0.98
CA CYS A 21 -2.31 -3.10 -0.35
C CYS A 21 -2.86 -4.39 0.27
N ARG A 22 -3.05 -4.41 1.60
CA ARG A 22 -3.80 -5.44 2.33
C ARG A 22 -4.69 -4.76 3.38
N LEU A 23 -5.76 -4.10 2.92
CA LEU A 23 -6.58 -3.09 3.63
C LEU A 23 -5.82 -1.78 3.93
N TRP A 24 -4.53 -1.92 4.25
CA TRP A 24 -3.59 -0.83 4.48
C TRP A 24 -2.33 -1.08 3.66
N CYS A 25 -1.61 -0.02 3.33
CA CYS A 25 -0.32 -0.14 2.66
C CYS A 25 0.74 -0.66 3.62
N LYS A 26 1.25 -1.86 3.33
CA LYS A 26 2.31 -2.53 4.11
C LYS A 26 3.53 -2.75 3.22
N ARG A 27 4.72 -2.84 3.81
CA ARG A 27 5.93 -3.16 3.03
C ARG A 27 5.78 -4.52 2.36
N ILE A 28 6.23 -4.59 1.11
CA ILE A 28 6.41 -5.87 0.42
C ILE A 28 7.59 -6.55 1.11
N ILE A 29 7.30 -7.45 2.04
CA ILE A 29 8.30 -8.41 2.52
C ILE A 29 8.27 -9.52 1.47
N ASN A 30 9.34 -9.64 0.69
CA ASN A 30 9.52 -10.75 -0.26
C ASN A 30 9.20 -12.06 0.48
N MET A 31 8.09 -12.69 0.11
CA MET A 31 7.80 -14.08 0.45
C MET A 31 8.36 -14.95 -0.66
#